data_AF-A0A8S4NQW3-F1
#
_entry.id   AF-A0A8S4NQW3-F1
#
_cell.length_a   1.000
_cell.length_b   1.000
_cell.length_c   1.000
_cell.angle_alpha   90.00
_cell.angle_beta   90.00
_cell.angle_gamma   90.00
#
_symmetry.space_group_name_H-M   'P 1'
#
loop_
_entity.id
_entity.type
_entity.pdbx_description
1 polymer ?
#
loop_
_entity_poly.entity_id
_entity_poly.type
_entity_poly.pdbx_seq_one_letter_code
_entity_poly.pdbx_strand_id
1 'polypeptide(L)'
;MTSSTVSRLRTFLVLFIMVAASFLILHRNACKGYAEGKIILMKIETDITDLGNLIVKDIQAGKTLKNNELSNQKTIEELKNSIKDISNLIESNIKHEAIKEQESIGSKRSSIIERKLNRRDESCDVMLNIMTTFPVLTSTKDKAQHGFVNYSAEIIQSRQLEYVRALEMNIMHPCVEKVHLLVENLGVKSYLMSLNLTAVSQADIEAMVHFHKLLYFPTYKAYAIYANENLMFKTVAIMNGDISLGDGFNLIKNSYLIGDRVAYSLTRHSSLLPNCGNNANFCLQTYMGYHDAHILYMDTAFDNWSLDFLAYPINRLGVENLFMYVLSQKLNKIVLNPCRILKNHHNHCSGLRSNFTTSEKIRVNIGQNKKFSWRSPFTYRLH
;
A
#
# COMPACT_ATOMS: atom_id res chain seq x y z
N MET A 1 46.57 6.11 -36.98
CA MET A 1 45.58 5.01 -37.12
C MET A 1 45.43 4.69 -38.59
N THR A 2 45.46 3.41 -38.98
CA THR A 2 45.17 3.02 -40.37
C THR A 2 43.67 3.16 -40.64
N SER A 3 43.25 3.32 -41.90
CA SER A 3 41.82 3.41 -42.28
C SER A 3 40.99 2.24 -41.71
N SER A 4 41.63 1.08 -41.52
CA SER A 4 41.01 -0.10 -40.90
C SER A 4 40.62 0.09 -39.42
N THR A 5 41.36 0.89 -38.65
CA THR A 5 41.09 1.09 -37.23
C THR A 5 39.87 1.98 -37.01
N VAL A 6 39.70 3.02 -37.84
CA VAL A 6 38.53 3.92 -37.80
C VAL A 6 37.26 3.19 -38.26
N SER A 7 37.37 2.36 -39.29
CA SER A 7 36.26 1.52 -39.76
C SER A 7 35.80 0.52 -38.69
N ARG A 8 36.75 -0.11 -37.97
CA ARG A 8 36.44 -1.02 -36.85
C ARG A 8 35.79 -0.30 -35.67
N LEU A 9 36.25 0.92 -35.33
CA LEU A 9 35.65 1.72 -34.25
C LEU A 9 34.21 2.15 -34.60
N ARG A 10 33.96 2.59 -35.84
CA ARG A 10 32.60 2.90 -36.34
C ARG A 10 31.69 1.68 -36.25
N THR A 11 32.17 0.52 -36.71
CA THR A 11 31.40 -0.73 -36.68
C THR A 11 31.07 -1.15 -35.25
N PHE A 12 32.04 -1.05 -34.33
CA PHE A 12 31.85 -1.37 -32.92
C PHE A 12 30.83 -0.44 -32.25
N LEU A 13 30.89 0.87 -32.51
CA LEU A 13 29.96 1.84 -31.95
C LEU A 13 28.53 1.61 -32.45
N VAL A 14 28.34 1.33 -33.75
CA VAL A 14 27.03 0.98 -34.32
C VAL A 14 26.49 -0.30 -33.70
N LEU A 15 27.33 -1.33 -33.53
CA LEU A 15 26.91 -2.58 -32.89
C LEU A 15 26.52 -2.36 -31.42
N PHE A 16 27.30 -1.56 -30.70
CA PHE A 16 27.03 -1.24 -29.29
C PHE A 16 25.71 -0.49 -29.13
N ILE A 17 25.44 0.50 -30.01
CA ILE A 17 24.16 1.24 -30.02
C ILE A 17 23.00 0.30 -30.34
N MET A 18 23.13 -0.60 -31.34
CA MET A 18 22.07 -1.55 -31.67
C MET A 18 21.82 -2.56 -30.54
N VAL A 19 22.86 -3.03 -29.86
CA VAL A 19 22.73 -3.93 -28.70
C VAL A 19 22.09 -3.21 -27.52
N ALA A 20 22.51 -1.98 -27.21
CA ALA A 20 21.91 -1.16 -26.16
C ALA A 20 20.43 -0.86 -26.46
N ALA A 21 20.08 -0.52 -27.71
CA ALA A 21 18.70 -0.31 -28.13
C ALA A 21 17.86 -1.59 -28.03
N SER A 22 18.42 -2.74 -28.42
CA SER A 22 17.75 -4.04 -28.31
C SER A 22 17.54 -4.45 -26.84
N PHE A 23 18.54 -4.21 -26.00
CA PHE A 23 18.46 -4.45 -24.56
C PHE A 23 17.43 -3.54 -23.89
N LEU A 24 17.32 -2.27 -24.34
CA LEU A 24 16.28 -1.34 -23.91
C LEU A 24 14.88 -1.82 -24.28
N ILE A 25 14.68 -2.33 -25.50
CA ILE A 25 13.40 -2.89 -25.95
C ILE A 25 13.02 -4.14 -25.12
N LEU A 26 13.99 -5.03 -24.87
CA LEU A 26 13.80 -6.23 -24.05
C LEU A 26 13.51 -5.90 -22.58
N HIS A 27 14.25 -4.96 -21.99
CA HIS A 27 14.07 -4.57 -20.59
C HIS A 27 12.76 -3.79 -20.38
N ARG A 28 12.32 -3.03 -21.39
CA ARG A 28 11.03 -2.33 -21.45
C ARG A 28 9.83 -3.28 -21.49
N ASN A 29 9.93 -4.41 -22.19
CA ASN A 29 8.90 -5.45 -22.16
C ASN A 29 8.82 -6.17 -20.79
N ALA A 30 9.91 -6.15 -20.03
CA ALA A 30 9.99 -6.79 -18.71
C ALA A 30 9.56 -5.88 -17.55
N CYS A 31 9.75 -4.56 -17.65
CA CYS A 31 9.48 -3.61 -16.56
C CYS A 31 8.22 -2.76 -16.83
N LYS A 32 7.08 -3.15 -16.25
CA LYS A 32 5.78 -2.44 -16.33
C LYS A 32 5.70 -1.15 -15.46
N GLY A 33 6.77 -0.34 -15.39
CA GLY A 33 6.82 0.86 -14.54
C GLY A 33 7.47 2.07 -15.21
N TYR A 34 6.66 3.06 -15.60
CA TYR A 34 7.06 4.26 -16.36
C TYR A 34 8.10 5.14 -15.64
N ALA A 35 8.05 5.24 -14.31
CA ALA A 35 8.94 6.13 -13.54
C ALA A 35 10.39 5.63 -13.47
N GLU A 36 10.59 4.32 -13.28
CA GLU A 36 11.94 3.72 -13.25
C GLU A 36 12.53 3.65 -14.66
N GLY A 37 11.72 3.35 -15.68
CA GLY A 37 12.13 3.37 -17.08
C GLY A 37 12.63 4.76 -17.53
N LYS A 38 11.96 5.84 -17.10
CA LYS A 38 12.36 7.21 -17.41
C LYS A 38 13.71 7.60 -16.80
N ILE A 39 13.97 7.21 -15.55
CA ILE A 39 15.25 7.47 -14.88
C ILE A 39 16.39 6.71 -15.56
N ILE A 40 16.15 5.45 -15.95
CA ILE A 40 17.12 4.62 -16.67
C ILE A 40 17.41 5.21 -18.05
N LEU A 41 16.39 5.68 -18.78
CA LEU A 41 16.55 6.33 -20.08
C LEU A 41 17.36 7.63 -19.98
N MET A 42 17.08 8.50 -19.01
CA MET A 42 17.85 9.73 -18.80
C MET A 42 19.31 9.43 -18.45
N LYS A 43 19.56 8.36 -17.70
CA LYS A 43 20.92 7.93 -17.37
C LYS A 43 21.67 7.42 -18.59
N ILE A 44 21.04 6.61 -19.44
CA ILE A 44 21.65 6.09 -20.67
C ILE A 44 21.94 7.22 -21.67
N GLU A 45 21.03 8.19 -21.80
CA GLU A 45 21.26 9.38 -22.63
C GLU A 45 22.48 10.19 -22.14
N THR A 46 22.62 10.34 -20.82
CA THR A 46 23.78 10.98 -20.20
C THR A 46 25.06 10.19 -20.50
N ASP A 47 25.05 8.87 -20.26
CA ASP A 47 26.22 8.00 -20.45
C ASP A 47 26.67 7.95 -21.93
N ILE A 48 25.74 7.93 -22.89
CA ILE A 48 26.04 7.99 -24.32
C ILE A 48 26.64 9.35 -24.70
N THR A 49 26.10 10.44 -24.15
CA THR A 49 26.61 11.80 -24.39
C THR A 49 28.02 11.96 -23.83
N ASP A 50 28.26 11.48 -22.61
CA ASP A 50 29.58 11.51 -21.97
C ASP A 50 30.60 10.66 -22.72
N LEU A 51 30.22 9.48 -23.19
CA LEU A 51 31.07 8.63 -24.03
C LEU A 51 31.41 9.30 -25.36
N GLY A 52 30.42 9.93 -26.01
CA GLY A 52 30.63 10.72 -27.23
C GLY A 52 31.62 11.87 -27.02
N ASN A 53 31.47 12.60 -25.91
CA ASN A 53 32.38 13.69 -25.54
C ASN A 53 33.79 13.18 -25.23
N LEU A 54 33.93 12.03 -24.58
CA LEU A 54 35.22 11.40 -24.28
C LEU A 54 35.95 11.02 -25.58
N ILE A 55 35.23 10.41 -26.53
CA ILE A 55 35.78 10.04 -27.84
C ILE A 55 36.24 11.29 -28.62
N VAL A 56 35.46 12.37 -28.61
CA VAL A 56 35.85 13.64 -29.25
C VAL A 56 37.11 14.20 -28.60
N LYS A 57 37.19 14.18 -27.27
CA LYS A 57 38.34 14.68 -26.51
C LYS A 57 39.61 13.86 -26.80
N ASP A 58 39.50 12.54 -26.88
CA ASP A 58 40.62 11.66 -27.21
C ASP A 58 41.10 11.84 -28.66
N ILE A 59 40.16 12.06 -29.60
CA ILE A 59 40.49 12.42 -30.99
C ILE A 59 41.24 13.76 -31.05
N GLN A 60 40.83 14.75 -30.25
CA GLN A 60 41.48 16.06 -30.17
C GLN A 60 42.83 16.03 -29.45
N ALA A 61 43.00 15.16 -28.44
CA ALA A 61 44.23 14.99 -27.69
C ALA A 61 45.33 14.24 -28.48
N GLY A 62 44.95 13.53 -29.55
CA GLY A 62 45.87 12.84 -30.47
C GLY A 62 46.72 13.78 -31.32
N LYS A 63 47.79 14.34 -30.73
CA LYS A 63 48.89 15.06 -31.41
C LYS A 63 49.72 14.14 -32.34
N THR A 64 49.17 13.56 -33.41
CA THR A 64 49.95 13.10 -34.60
C THR A 64 49.09 12.63 -35.79
N LEU A 65 48.13 13.42 -36.28
CA LEU A 65 47.48 13.16 -37.59
C LEU A 65 47.29 14.45 -38.38
N LYS A 66 48.41 15.06 -38.81
CA LYS A 66 48.43 16.34 -39.55
C LYS A 66 47.97 16.27 -41.01
N ASN A 67 47.55 15.13 -41.55
CA ASN A 67 47.25 15.00 -42.99
C ASN A 67 45.80 14.62 -43.33
N ASN A 68 44.82 14.73 -42.40
CA ASN A 68 43.42 14.42 -42.73
C ASN A 68 42.37 15.17 -41.87
N GLU A 69 42.65 16.42 -41.48
CA GLU A 69 41.76 17.23 -40.64
C GLU A 69 40.34 17.40 -41.23
N LEU A 70 40.23 17.56 -42.55
CA LEU A 70 38.94 17.74 -43.24
C LEU A 70 38.06 16.48 -43.21
N SER A 71 38.67 15.28 -43.35
CA SER A 71 37.95 14.01 -43.30
C SER A 71 37.46 13.66 -41.89
N ASN A 72 38.19 14.09 -40.86
CA ASN A 72 37.82 13.87 -39.47
C ASN A 72 36.70 14.81 -39.03
N GLN A 73 36.72 16.08 -39.46
CA GLN A 73 35.62 17.02 -39.19
C GLN A 73 34.30 16.56 -39.81
N LYS A 74 34.33 16.09 -41.07
CA LYS A 74 33.14 15.51 -41.71
C LYS A 74 32.59 14.31 -40.95
N THR A 75 33.46 13.42 -40.47
CA THR A 75 33.07 12.25 -39.67
C THR A 75 32.44 12.64 -38.34
N ILE A 76 32.98 13.64 -37.65
CA ILE A 76 32.44 14.13 -36.37
C ILE A 76 31.04 14.73 -36.59
N GLU A 77 30.86 15.48 -37.67
CA GLU A 77 29.57 16.11 -37.96
C GLU A 77 28.49 15.08 -38.36
N GLU A 78 28.86 14.05 -39.14
CA GLU A 78 27.99 12.89 -39.42
C GLU A 78 27.56 12.17 -38.13
N LEU A 79 28.47 12.02 -37.17
CA LEU A 79 28.18 11.38 -35.88
C LEU A 79 27.22 12.22 -35.03
N LYS A 80 27.43 13.54 -34.97
CA LYS A 80 26.53 14.47 -34.25
C LYS A 80 25.13 14.46 -34.83
N ASN A 81 25.00 14.46 -36.16
CA ASN A 81 23.70 14.38 -36.83
C ASN A 81 23.00 13.05 -36.51
N SER A 82 23.73 11.94 -36.53
CA SER A 82 23.17 10.63 -36.18
C SER A 82 22.68 10.57 -34.72
N ILE A 83 23.43 11.16 -33.78
CA ILE A 83 23.01 11.26 -32.37
C ILE A 83 21.73 12.11 -32.24
N LYS A 84 21.67 13.24 -32.94
CA LYS A 84 20.51 14.14 -32.94
C LYS A 84 19.26 13.44 -33.49
N ASP A 85 19.38 12.68 -34.57
CA ASP A 85 18.27 11.95 -35.17
C ASP A 85 17.73 10.86 -34.24
N ILE A 86 18.63 10.14 -33.53
CA ILE A 86 18.24 9.16 -32.52
C ILE A 86 17.50 9.83 -31.35
N SER A 87 18.01 10.96 -30.85
CA SER A 87 17.37 11.71 -29.75
C SER A 87 15.96 12.18 -30.15
N ASN A 88 15.79 12.74 -31.36
CA ASN A 88 14.48 13.15 -31.88
C ASN A 88 13.50 11.97 -32.03
N LEU A 89 13.98 10.80 -32.48
CA LEU A 89 13.17 9.60 -32.60
C LEU A 89 12.68 9.09 -31.24
N ILE A 90 13.56 9.17 -30.21
CA ILE A 90 13.21 8.83 -28.83
C ILE A 90 12.14 9.79 -28.30
N GLU A 91 12.32 11.10 -28.46
CA GLU A 91 11.33 12.10 -28.01
C GLU A 91 9.96 11.92 -28.67
N SER A 92 9.93 11.67 -29.99
CA SER A 92 8.70 11.46 -30.75
C SER A 92 7.93 10.24 -30.25
N ASN A 93 8.64 9.13 -30.02
CA ASN A 93 8.04 7.90 -29.49
C ASN A 93 7.50 8.09 -28.06
N ILE A 94 8.21 8.83 -27.21
CA ILE A 94 7.74 9.18 -25.85
C ILE A 94 6.44 9.99 -25.92
N LYS A 95 6.37 11.01 -26.79
CA LYS A 95 5.16 11.84 -26.94
C LYS A 95 3.97 11.04 -27.45
N HIS A 96 4.17 10.20 -28.47
CA HIS A 96 3.09 9.41 -29.05
C HIS A 96 2.51 8.37 -28.07
N GLU A 97 3.34 7.79 -27.20
CA GLU A 97 2.85 6.89 -26.16
C GLU A 97 2.19 7.58 -24.98
N ALA A 98 2.69 8.75 -24.56
CA ALA A 98 2.03 9.57 -23.54
C ALA A 98 0.59 9.92 -23.95
N ILE A 99 0.36 10.18 -25.25
CA ILE A 99 -0.97 10.45 -25.80
C ILE A 99 -1.85 9.18 -25.76
N LYS A 100 -1.35 8.03 -26.24
CA LYS A 100 -2.09 6.74 -26.18
C LYS A 100 -2.45 6.31 -24.75
N GLU A 101 -1.55 6.54 -23.79
CA GLU A 101 -1.79 6.21 -22.39
C GLU A 101 -2.82 7.16 -21.76
N GLN A 102 -2.78 8.46 -22.07
CA GLN A 102 -3.80 9.42 -21.63
C GLN A 102 -5.20 9.08 -22.16
N GLU A 103 -5.30 8.66 -23.43
CA GLU A 103 -6.56 8.21 -24.04
C GLU A 103 -7.09 6.90 -23.41
N SER A 104 -6.21 5.94 -23.15
CA SER A 104 -6.54 4.68 -22.46
C SER A 104 -6.96 4.88 -21.00
N ILE A 105 -6.27 5.76 -20.27
CA ILE A 105 -6.59 6.13 -18.90
C ILE A 105 -7.94 6.87 -18.84
N GLY A 106 -8.21 7.79 -19.77
CA GLY A 106 -9.48 8.53 -19.84
C GLY A 106 -10.71 7.62 -20.01
N SER A 107 -10.60 6.61 -20.89
CA SER A 107 -11.65 5.61 -21.12
C SER A 107 -11.83 4.66 -19.92
N LYS A 108 -10.74 4.13 -19.34
CA LYS A 108 -10.80 3.28 -18.13
C LYS A 108 -11.36 4.02 -16.92
N ARG A 109 -10.94 5.27 -16.69
CA ARG A 109 -11.37 6.08 -15.54
C ARG A 109 -12.87 6.37 -15.57
N SER A 110 -13.45 6.58 -16.76
CA SER A 110 -14.90 6.75 -16.94
C SER A 110 -15.67 5.47 -16.57
N SER A 111 -15.21 4.29 -17.01
CA SER A 111 -15.85 3.01 -16.67
C SER A 111 -15.75 2.63 -15.18
N ILE A 112 -14.69 3.06 -14.49
CA ILE A 112 -14.50 2.84 -13.05
C ILE A 112 -15.43 3.76 -12.23
N ILE A 113 -15.58 5.01 -12.65
CA ILE A 113 -16.49 5.97 -12.01
C ILE A 113 -17.95 5.49 -12.16
N GLU A 114 -18.37 5.01 -13.33
CA GLU A 114 -19.70 4.41 -13.52
C GLU A 114 -19.92 3.15 -12.68
N ARG A 115 -18.94 2.24 -12.59
CA ARG A 115 -19.04 1.09 -11.67
C ARG A 115 -19.12 1.53 -10.21
N LYS A 116 -18.45 2.62 -9.83
CA LYS A 116 -18.51 3.17 -8.46
C LYS A 116 -19.86 3.78 -8.14
N LEU A 117 -20.42 4.55 -9.08
CA LEU A 117 -21.76 5.13 -8.95
C LEU A 117 -22.82 4.02 -8.88
N ASN A 118 -22.66 2.94 -9.65
CA ASN A 118 -23.54 1.78 -9.59
C ASN A 118 -23.30 0.83 -8.40
N ARG A 119 -22.16 0.94 -7.69
CA ARG A 119 -21.83 0.12 -6.50
C ARG A 119 -22.10 0.82 -5.17
N ARG A 120 -22.23 2.15 -5.15
CA ARG A 120 -22.66 2.85 -3.93
C ARG A 120 -24.11 2.46 -3.68
N ASP A 121 -24.30 1.62 -2.68
CA ASP A 121 -25.61 1.45 -2.10
C ASP A 121 -25.97 2.77 -1.41
N GLU A 122 -27.00 3.45 -1.93
CA GLU A 122 -27.58 4.65 -1.32
C GLU A 122 -28.03 4.40 0.13
N SER A 123 -28.09 3.14 0.57
CA SER A 123 -28.39 2.78 1.96
C SER A 123 -27.30 3.16 2.98
N CYS A 124 -26.04 3.36 2.57
CA CYS A 124 -24.96 3.72 3.48
C CYS A 124 -24.93 5.24 3.75
N ASP A 125 -25.42 5.67 4.90
CA ASP A 125 -25.31 7.08 5.35
C ASP A 125 -23.85 7.46 5.67
N VAL A 126 -23.06 6.49 6.14
CA VAL A 126 -21.65 6.68 6.49
C VAL A 126 -20.74 5.90 5.55
N MET A 127 -19.76 6.61 4.98
CA MET A 127 -18.70 6.01 4.17
C MET A 127 -17.41 5.89 4.98
N LEU A 128 -16.82 4.69 4.98
CA LEU A 128 -15.67 4.35 5.82
C LEU A 128 -14.36 4.47 5.06
N ASN A 129 -13.38 5.12 5.68
CA ASN A 129 -11.98 5.08 5.27
C ASN A 129 -11.27 4.05 6.16
N ILE A 130 -11.09 2.83 5.65
CA ILE A 130 -10.45 1.76 6.40
C ILE A 130 -8.94 2.02 6.42
N MET A 131 -8.34 2.09 7.60
CA MET A 131 -6.90 2.05 7.77
C MET A 131 -6.49 0.68 8.28
N THR A 132 -5.60 0.02 7.56
CA THR A 132 -5.13 -1.32 7.93
C THR A 132 -3.74 -1.61 7.38
N THR A 133 -3.22 -2.80 7.63
CA THR A 133 -1.92 -3.26 7.15
C THR A 133 -2.06 -4.48 6.26
N PHE A 134 -1.09 -4.68 5.38
CA PHE A 134 -1.05 -5.84 4.50
C PHE A 134 0.36 -6.43 4.50
N PRO A 135 0.65 -7.43 5.34
CA PRO A 135 1.93 -8.11 5.30
C PRO A 135 2.00 -9.03 4.08
N VAL A 136 3.17 -9.07 3.43
CA VAL A 136 3.49 -10.06 2.40
C VAL A 136 4.41 -11.10 3.02
N LEU A 137 3.95 -12.34 3.13
CA LEU A 137 4.65 -13.43 3.78
C LEU A 137 5.42 -14.24 2.72
N THR A 138 6.71 -13.93 2.53
CA THR A 138 7.50 -14.45 1.36
C THR A 138 8.49 -15.58 1.70
N SER A 139 8.50 -16.04 2.95
CA SER A 139 9.31 -17.14 3.49
C SER A 139 10.81 -16.82 3.76
N THR A 140 11.31 -17.43 4.85
CA THR A 140 12.65 -17.38 5.48
C THR A 140 13.09 -16.11 6.20
N LYS A 141 13.05 -14.90 5.61
CA LYS A 141 13.49 -13.67 6.34
C LYS A 141 12.43 -13.09 7.28
N ASP A 142 11.16 -13.18 6.90
CA ASP A 142 10.01 -12.75 7.73
C ASP A 142 9.83 -13.62 8.99
N LYS A 143 10.45 -14.80 9.03
CA LYS A 143 10.37 -15.76 10.15
C LYS A 143 10.95 -15.21 11.45
N ALA A 144 12.00 -14.40 11.37
CA ALA A 144 12.64 -13.81 12.55
C ALA A 144 11.97 -12.50 12.99
N GLN A 145 11.61 -11.63 12.03
CA GLN A 145 11.02 -10.31 12.32
C GLN A 145 9.56 -10.38 12.78
N HIS A 146 8.82 -11.43 12.41
CA HIS A 146 7.47 -11.67 12.89
C HIS A 146 7.32 -12.85 13.86
N GLY A 147 8.45 -13.47 14.25
CA GLY A 147 8.46 -14.60 15.18
C GLY A 147 7.78 -15.87 14.64
N PHE A 148 7.73 -16.07 13.32
CA PHE A 148 7.17 -17.24 12.67
C PHE A 148 8.25 -18.32 12.44
N VAL A 149 8.77 -18.91 13.51
CA VAL A 149 9.72 -20.03 13.41
C VAL A 149 8.95 -21.34 13.17
N ASN A 150 9.39 -22.17 12.21
CA ASN A 150 8.91 -23.55 11.95
C ASN A 150 7.52 -23.78 11.30
N TYR A 151 6.96 -22.86 10.52
CA TYR A 151 5.74 -23.13 9.75
C TYR A 151 6.03 -23.65 8.33
N SER A 152 5.17 -24.55 7.83
CA SER A 152 5.22 -25.05 6.45
C SER A 152 4.86 -23.94 5.46
N ALA A 153 5.29 -24.09 4.19
CA ALA A 153 4.94 -23.15 3.13
C ALA A 153 3.42 -23.04 2.93
N GLU A 154 2.70 -24.16 3.10
CA GLU A 154 1.24 -24.24 3.01
C GLU A 154 0.55 -23.38 4.07
N ILE A 155 1.01 -23.42 5.34
CA ILE A 155 0.44 -22.57 6.41
C ILE A 155 0.70 -21.10 6.12
N ILE A 156 1.90 -20.74 5.64
CA ILE A 156 2.24 -19.36 5.27
C ILE A 156 1.35 -18.89 4.12
N GLN A 157 1.15 -19.73 3.10
CA GLN A 157 0.29 -19.42 1.96
C GLN A 157 -1.18 -19.28 2.42
N SER A 158 -1.66 -20.16 3.29
CA SER A 158 -2.99 -20.05 3.90
C SER A 158 -3.15 -18.73 4.65
N ARG A 159 -2.15 -18.32 5.43
CA ARG A 159 -2.17 -17.04 6.12
C ARG A 159 -2.15 -15.85 5.15
N GLN A 160 -1.38 -15.94 4.08
CA GLN A 160 -1.35 -14.89 3.07
C GLN A 160 -2.72 -14.74 2.38
N LEU A 161 -3.40 -15.85 2.11
CA LEU A 161 -4.74 -15.86 1.54
C LEU A 161 -5.77 -15.19 2.46
N GLU A 162 -5.65 -15.35 3.78
CA GLU A 162 -6.53 -14.66 4.74
C GLU A 162 -6.46 -13.14 4.61
N TYR A 163 -5.26 -12.56 4.52
CA TYR A 163 -5.06 -11.13 4.29
C TYR A 163 -5.62 -10.69 2.94
N VAL A 164 -5.37 -11.48 1.89
CA VAL A 164 -5.90 -11.20 0.54
C VAL A 164 -7.43 -11.17 0.56
N ARG A 165 -8.07 -12.15 1.17
CA ARG A 165 -9.53 -12.23 1.26
C ARG A 165 -10.13 -11.10 2.08
N ALA A 166 -9.52 -10.77 3.22
CA ALA A 166 -9.96 -9.64 4.03
C ALA A 166 -9.92 -8.32 3.24
N LEU A 167 -8.84 -8.09 2.48
CA LEU A 167 -8.71 -6.93 1.61
C LEU A 167 -9.75 -6.92 0.48
N GLU A 168 -9.95 -8.05 -0.22
CA GLU A 168 -10.96 -8.17 -1.28
C GLU A 168 -12.37 -7.81 -0.76
N MET A 169 -12.75 -8.38 0.38
CA MET A 169 -14.06 -8.13 1.00
C MET A 169 -14.24 -6.66 1.38
N ASN A 170 -13.20 -6.03 1.95
CA ASN A 170 -13.26 -4.63 2.33
C ASN A 170 -13.31 -3.68 1.11
N ILE A 171 -12.60 -3.99 0.03
CA ILE A 171 -12.67 -3.23 -1.23
C ILE A 171 -14.08 -3.30 -1.84
N MET A 172 -14.74 -4.45 -1.71
CA MET A 172 -16.06 -4.70 -2.28
C MET A 172 -17.21 -4.25 -1.38
N HIS A 173 -16.94 -3.86 -0.14
CA HIS A 173 -17.99 -3.52 0.82
C HIS A 173 -18.66 -2.17 0.45
N PRO A 174 -20.00 -2.09 0.37
CA PRO A 174 -20.71 -0.91 -0.16
C PRO A 174 -20.49 0.36 0.66
N CYS A 175 -20.35 0.25 2.00
CA CYS A 175 -20.10 1.39 2.87
C CYS A 175 -18.61 1.79 3.00
N VAL A 176 -17.71 1.30 2.13
CA VAL A 176 -16.28 1.66 2.15
C VAL A 176 -15.95 2.67 1.07
N GLU A 177 -15.35 3.80 1.47
CA GLU A 177 -14.87 4.85 0.56
C GLU A 177 -13.51 4.48 -0.04
N LYS A 178 -12.57 4.09 0.85
CA LYS A 178 -11.17 3.81 0.56
C LYS A 178 -10.58 2.84 1.59
N VAL A 179 -9.59 2.08 1.16
CA VAL A 179 -8.70 1.30 2.04
C VAL A 179 -7.31 1.92 2.00
N HIS A 180 -6.80 2.32 3.15
CA HIS A 180 -5.50 2.92 3.37
C HIS A 180 -4.59 1.84 3.96
N LEU A 181 -3.67 1.33 3.13
CA LEU A 181 -2.69 0.34 3.53
C LEU A 181 -1.42 1.02 4.03
N LEU A 182 -1.22 0.95 5.34
CA LEU A 182 -0.01 1.38 6.01
C LEU A 182 1.00 0.22 5.93
N VAL A 183 2.06 0.39 5.14
CA VAL A 183 2.97 -0.70 4.76
C VAL A 183 4.43 -0.34 4.99
N GLU A 184 5.26 -1.26 5.47
CA GLU A 184 6.70 -1.02 5.63
C GLU A 184 7.43 -1.03 4.28
N ASN A 185 6.90 -1.79 3.31
CA ASN A 185 7.50 -1.99 2.00
C ASN A 185 6.49 -1.70 0.88
N LEU A 186 6.84 -0.82 -0.06
CA LEU A 186 6.00 -0.50 -1.21
C LEU A 186 5.91 -1.64 -2.24
N GLY A 187 6.77 -2.65 -2.14
CA GLY A 187 6.65 -3.91 -2.88
C GLY A 187 5.31 -4.62 -2.67
N VAL A 188 4.59 -4.31 -1.57
CA VAL A 188 3.19 -4.73 -1.36
C VAL A 188 2.30 -4.32 -2.53
N LYS A 189 2.48 -3.13 -3.11
CA LYS A 189 1.70 -2.69 -4.27
C LYS A 189 1.96 -3.60 -5.46
N SER A 190 3.21 -3.85 -5.80
CA SER A 190 3.58 -4.73 -6.91
C SER A 190 3.08 -6.16 -6.69
N TYR A 191 3.14 -6.65 -5.44
CA TYR A 191 2.58 -7.95 -5.06
C TYR A 191 1.07 -7.98 -5.29
N LEU A 192 0.31 -7.02 -4.75
CA LEU A 192 -1.14 -6.97 -4.95
C LEU A 192 -1.54 -6.86 -6.42
N MET A 193 -0.80 -6.10 -7.22
CA MET A 193 -1.04 -5.99 -8.66
C MET A 193 -0.68 -7.26 -9.43
N SER A 194 0.19 -8.12 -8.91
CA SER A 194 0.52 -9.40 -9.56
C SER A 194 -0.48 -10.51 -9.24
N LEU A 195 -1.31 -10.33 -8.22
CA LEU A 195 -2.33 -11.32 -7.85
C LEU A 195 -3.45 -11.38 -8.90
N ASN A 196 -3.84 -12.61 -9.25
CA ASN A 196 -5.06 -12.86 -10.01
C ASN A 196 -6.24 -12.99 -9.04
N LEU A 197 -6.75 -11.85 -8.58
CA LEU A 197 -7.86 -11.77 -7.64
C LEU A 197 -9.19 -12.08 -8.32
N THR A 198 -10.04 -12.83 -7.64
CA THR A 198 -11.30 -13.33 -8.22
C THR A 198 -12.43 -12.32 -8.15
N ALA A 199 -12.44 -11.47 -7.11
CA ALA A 199 -13.55 -10.55 -6.83
C ALA A 199 -13.22 -9.08 -7.13
N VAL A 200 -11.93 -8.77 -7.26
CA VAL A 200 -11.41 -7.40 -7.35
C VAL A 200 -10.45 -7.33 -8.53
N SER A 201 -10.69 -6.41 -9.47
CA SER A 201 -9.73 -6.19 -10.56
C SER A 201 -8.56 -5.31 -10.12
N GLN A 202 -7.45 -5.32 -10.86
CA GLN A 202 -6.33 -4.38 -10.64
C GLN A 202 -6.80 -2.91 -10.63
N ALA A 203 -7.75 -2.57 -11.51
CA ALA A 203 -8.33 -1.24 -11.56
C ALA A 203 -9.12 -0.88 -10.29
N ASP A 204 -9.80 -1.85 -9.67
CA ASP A 204 -10.46 -1.66 -8.38
C ASP A 204 -9.41 -1.41 -7.27
N ILE A 205 -8.29 -2.14 -7.26
CA ILE A 205 -7.18 -1.90 -6.32
C ILE A 205 -6.65 -0.48 -6.48
N GLU A 206 -6.32 -0.05 -7.70
CA GLU A 206 -5.82 1.31 -7.98
C GLU A 206 -6.82 2.38 -7.55
N ALA A 207 -8.11 2.13 -7.73
CA ALA A 207 -9.17 3.08 -7.42
C ALA A 207 -9.55 3.12 -5.93
N MET A 208 -9.32 2.05 -5.17
CA MET A 208 -9.80 1.89 -3.79
C MET A 208 -8.69 1.90 -2.75
N VAL A 209 -7.47 1.51 -3.13
CA VAL A 209 -6.36 1.30 -2.20
C VAL A 209 -5.36 2.44 -2.26
N HIS A 210 -5.14 3.11 -1.12
CA HIS A 210 -4.09 4.10 -0.94
C HIS A 210 -2.95 3.49 -0.14
N PHE A 211 -1.75 3.48 -0.72
CA PHE A 211 -0.55 2.95 -0.07
C PHE A 211 0.18 4.07 0.65
N HIS A 212 0.46 3.86 1.94
CA HIS A 212 1.27 4.75 2.75
C HIS A 212 2.45 3.99 3.33
N LYS A 213 3.67 4.43 3.01
CA LYS A 213 4.88 3.78 3.50
C LYS A 213 5.17 4.21 4.94
N LEU A 214 5.26 3.25 5.85
CA LEU A 214 5.77 3.44 7.20
C LEU A 214 7.27 3.12 7.27
N LEU A 215 7.96 3.76 8.21
CA LEU A 215 9.36 3.47 8.52
C LEU A 215 9.54 2.27 9.46
N TYR A 216 8.50 1.94 10.23
CA TYR A 216 8.54 0.93 11.29
C TYR A 216 7.22 0.15 11.34
N PHE A 217 7.21 -0.92 12.14
CA PHE A 217 6.03 -1.74 12.36
C PHE A 217 4.82 -0.89 12.80
N PRO A 218 3.62 -1.14 12.25
CA PRO A 218 2.42 -0.36 12.52
C PRO A 218 2.05 -0.30 14.02
N THR A 219 1.95 0.92 14.55
CA THR A 219 1.49 1.22 15.92
C THR A 219 0.21 2.03 15.88
N TYR A 220 -0.57 2.03 16.98
CA TYR A 220 -1.73 2.93 17.10
C TYR A 220 -1.34 4.41 16.91
N LYS A 221 -0.14 4.81 17.33
CA LYS A 221 0.45 6.12 17.03
C LYS A 221 0.56 6.39 15.53
N ALA A 222 1.07 5.44 14.75
CA ALA A 222 1.19 5.59 13.30
C ALA A 222 -0.17 5.77 12.62
N TYR A 223 -1.17 5.00 13.03
CA TYR A 223 -2.56 5.17 12.56
C TYR A 223 -3.12 6.54 12.92
N ALA A 224 -2.92 7.00 14.16
CA ALA A 224 -3.40 8.29 14.64
C ALA A 224 -2.74 9.47 13.92
N ILE A 225 -1.42 9.41 13.69
CA ILE A 225 -0.69 10.42 12.89
C ILE A 225 -1.25 10.46 11.47
N TYR A 226 -1.36 9.29 10.82
CA TYR A 226 -1.88 9.22 9.46
C TYR A 226 -3.30 9.80 9.37
N ALA A 227 -4.16 9.49 10.35
CA ALA A 227 -5.52 10.01 10.42
C ALA A 227 -5.56 11.52 10.60
N ASN A 228 -4.74 12.08 11.50
CA ASN A 228 -4.61 13.53 11.70
C ASN A 228 -4.22 14.25 10.41
N GLU A 229 -3.31 13.68 9.63
CA GLU A 229 -2.76 14.32 8.44
C GLU A 229 -3.65 14.17 7.21
N ASN A 230 -4.38 13.06 7.08
CA ASN A 230 -5.00 12.67 5.82
C ASN A 230 -6.52 12.45 5.88
N LEU A 231 -7.10 12.26 7.08
CA LEU A 231 -8.47 11.80 7.26
C LEU A 231 -9.29 12.65 8.23
N MET A 232 -8.88 13.89 8.46
CA MET A 232 -9.72 14.85 9.20
C MET A 232 -11.06 15.04 8.50
N PHE A 233 -12.12 15.12 9.31
CA PHE A 233 -13.53 15.21 8.89
C PHE A 233 -14.02 14.02 8.06
N LYS A 234 -13.38 12.86 8.24
CA LYS A 234 -13.81 11.58 7.66
C LYS A 234 -14.15 10.58 8.75
N THR A 235 -15.04 9.64 8.43
CA THR A 235 -15.21 8.44 9.26
C THR A 235 -14.12 7.45 8.92
N VAL A 236 -13.36 7.05 9.93
CA VAL A 236 -12.23 6.13 9.81
C VAL A 236 -12.54 4.83 10.53
N ALA A 237 -12.05 3.73 9.97
CA ALA A 237 -12.06 2.42 10.61
C ALA A 237 -10.62 1.90 10.73
N ILE A 238 -10.05 1.88 11.94
CA ILE A 238 -8.74 1.28 12.21
C ILE A 238 -8.95 -0.20 12.46
N MET A 239 -8.31 -1.06 11.67
CA MET A 239 -8.56 -2.50 11.68
C MET A 239 -7.27 -3.31 11.53
N ASN A 240 -7.23 -4.50 12.14
CA ASN A 240 -6.20 -5.49 11.82
C ASN A 240 -6.32 -5.96 10.36
N GLY A 241 -5.19 -6.30 9.73
CA GLY A 241 -5.10 -6.64 8.29
C GLY A 241 -5.92 -7.83 7.83
N ASP A 242 -6.27 -8.71 8.76
CA ASP A 242 -7.07 -9.91 8.54
C ASP A 242 -8.53 -9.74 8.98
N ILE A 243 -8.99 -8.51 9.18
CA ILE A 243 -10.40 -8.21 9.49
C ILE A 243 -11.14 -7.77 8.24
N SER A 244 -12.33 -8.33 8.04
CA SER A 244 -13.27 -7.89 7.01
C SER A 244 -14.57 -7.37 7.61
N LEU A 245 -15.18 -6.38 6.96
CA LEU A 245 -16.51 -5.90 7.31
C LEU A 245 -17.59 -6.86 6.77
N GLY A 246 -18.57 -7.17 7.60
CA GLY A 246 -19.77 -7.95 7.24
C GLY A 246 -21.04 -7.11 7.36
N ASP A 247 -22.14 -7.74 7.79
CA ASP A 247 -23.44 -7.08 7.84
C ASP A 247 -23.54 -5.92 8.87
N GLY A 248 -24.51 -5.03 8.62
CA GLY A 248 -25.00 -4.04 9.57
C GLY A 248 -24.36 -2.66 9.46
N PHE A 249 -23.30 -2.50 8.67
CA PHE A 249 -22.59 -1.23 8.52
C PHE A 249 -23.41 -0.13 7.83
N ASN A 250 -24.41 -0.51 7.01
CA ASN A 250 -25.38 0.42 6.43
C ASN A 250 -26.34 1.04 7.48
N LEU A 251 -26.41 0.47 8.69
CA LEU A 251 -27.22 0.98 9.79
C LEU A 251 -26.51 2.09 10.58
N ILE A 252 -25.21 2.31 10.35
CA ILE A 252 -24.47 3.41 10.97
C ILE A 252 -24.98 4.73 10.39
N LYS A 253 -25.31 5.67 11.27
CA LYS A 253 -25.77 7.02 10.89
C LYS A 253 -24.78 8.09 11.30
N ASN A 254 -24.68 9.15 10.50
CA ASN A 254 -23.83 10.31 10.79
C ASN A 254 -24.22 10.97 12.12
N SER A 255 -25.51 10.98 12.46
CA SER A 255 -26.01 11.50 13.73
C SER A 255 -25.35 10.85 14.94
N TYR A 256 -25.04 9.55 14.88
CA TYR A 256 -24.41 8.84 16.01
C TYR A 256 -22.92 9.19 16.13
N LEU A 257 -22.17 9.12 15.03
CA LEU A 257 -20.72 9.32 15.06
C LEU A 257 -20.33 10.79 15.27
N ILE A 258 -21.11 11.71 14.69
CA ILE A 258 -20.84 13.16 14.70
C ILE A 258 -21.62 13.82 15.84
N GLY A 259 -22.94 13.66 15.87
CA GLY A 259 -23.83 14.32 16.84
C GLY A 259 -23.62 13.79 18.25
N ASP A 260 -23.83 12.48 18.43
CA ASP A 260 -23.70 11.83 19.75
C ASP A 260 -22.25 11.53 20.13
N ARG A 261 -21.28 11.86 19.25
CA ARG A 261 -19.84 11.64 19.42
C ARG A 261 -19.50 10.17 19.74
N VAL A 262 -20.24 9.24 19.16
CA VAL A 262 -20.00 7.81 19.36
C VAL A 262 -18.75 7.36 18.61
N ALA A 263 -17.98 6.48 19.24
CA ALA A 263 -16.96 5.67 18.59
C ALA A 263 -17.24 4.20 18.86
N TYR A 264 -17.07 3.34 17.87
CA TYR A 264 -17.25 1.91 18.00
C TYR A 264 -15.91 1.20 18.22
N SER A 265 -15.86 0.27 19.16
CA SER A 265 -14.75 -0.67 19.35
C SER A 265 -15.33 -2.07 19.29
N LEU A 266 -15.11 -2.74 18.16
CA LEU A 266 -15.87 -3.92 17.76
C LEU A 266 -15.13 -5.21 18.11
N THR A 267 -15.80 -6.04 18.89
CA THR A 267 -15.38 -7.42 19.12
C THR A 267 -15.67 -8.31 17.92
N ARG A 268 -14.69 -9.13 17.55
CA ARG A 268 -14.74 -10.01 16.38
C ARG A 268 -15.86 -11.05 16.39
N HIS A 269 -16.35 -11.34 15.20
CA HIS A 269 -17.02 -12.57 14.83
C HIS A 269 -16.04 -13.57 14.25
N SER A 270 -16.48 -14.83 14.19
CA SER A 270 -15.78 -15.90 13.50
C SER A 270 -15.58 -15.57 12.01
N SER A 271 -14.51 -16.10 11.42
CA SER A 271 -14.24 -15.94 9.98
C SER A 271 -15.41 -16.44 9.12
N LEU A 272 -15.59 -15.81 7.97
CA LEU A 272 -16.50 -16.26 6.91
C LEU A 272 -15.82 -17.22 5.93
N LEU A 273 -14.52 -17.47 6.07
CA LEU A 273 -13.79 -18.33 5.15
C LEU A 273 -14.14 -19.82 5.38
N PRO A 274 -14.31 -20.61 4.30
CA PRO A 274 -14.53 -22.05 4.41
C PRO A 274 -13.39 -22.74 5.18
N ASN A 275 -13.72 -23.77 5.95
CA ASN A 275 -12.76 -24.61 6.70
C ASN A 275 -12.00 -23.91 7.83
N CYS A 276 -12.40 -22.71 8.23
CA CYS A 276 -11.95 -22.11 9.48
C CYS A 276 -12.63 -22.82 10.66
N GLY A 277 -11.96 -23.82 11.22
CA GLY A 277 -12.46 -24.53 12.41
C GLY A 277 -12.84 -23.53 13.51
N ASN A 278 -13.98 -23.79 14.18
CA ASN A 278 -14.65 -22.95 15.20
C ASN A 278 -13.80 -21.82 15.81
N ASN A 279 -13.57 -20.76 15.04
CA ASN A 279 -13.04 -19.53 15.60
C ASN A 279 -14.12 -19.01 16.54
N ALA A 280 -13.80 -18.90 17.82
CA ALA A 280 -14.75 -18.48 18.83
C ALA A 280 -15.39 -17.14 18.42
N ASN A 281 -16.71 -17.13 18.27
CA ASN A 281 -17.46 -15.90 18.07
C ASN A 281 -17.48 -15.15 19.40
N PHE A 282 -16.44 -14.32 19.62
CA PHE A 282 -16.27 -13.63 20.90
C PHE A 282 -17.39 -12.63 21.18
N CYS A 283 -18.05 -12.10 20.14
CA CYS A 283 -19.23 -11.25 20.30
C CYS A 283 -20.43 -11.98 20.94
N LEU A 284 -20.51 -13.30 20.78
CA LEU A 284 -21.58 -14.15 21.32
C LEU A 284 -21.18 -14.89 22.61
N GLN A 285 -19.93 -14.78 23.04
CA GLN A 285 -19.39 -15.44 24.22
C GLN A 285 -19.16 -14.46 25.39
N THR A 286 -18.52 -14.92 26.47
CA THR A 286 -18.09 -14.05 27.57
C THR A 286 -17.13 -12.98 27.05
N TYR A 287 -17.41 -11.72 27.38
CA TYR A 287 -16.58 -10.59 26.96
C TYR A 287 -15.14 -10.72 27.48
N MET A 288 -14.18 -10.77 26.56
CA MET A 288 -12.74 -10.86 26.87
C MET A 288 -11.94 -9.60 26.54
N GLY A 289 -12.56 -8.59 25.94
CA GLY A 289 -11.88 -7.35 25.53
C GLY A 289 -10.98 -7.52 24.31
N TYR A 290 -11.39 -8.39 23.38
CA TYR A 290 -10.74 -8.56 22.09
C TYR A 290 -11.48 -7.74 21.05
N HIS A 291 -11.06 -6.49 20.92
CA HIS A 291 -11.49 -5.63 19.81
C HIS A 291 -10.47 -5.76 18.69
N ASP A 292 -10.94 -5.74 17.45
CA ASP A 292 -10.05 -5.77 16.27
C ASP A 292 -10.35 -4.65 15.26
N ALA A 293 -11.36 -3.84 15.56
CA ALA A 293 -11.74 -2.71 14.73
C ALA A 293 -12.24 -1.55 15.59
N HIS A 294 -11.78 -0.35 15.29
CA HIS A 294 -12.27 0.90 15.89
C HIS A 294 -12.81 1.83 14.82
N ILE A 295 -14.02 2.33 15.00
CA ILE A 295 -14.69 3.22 14.06
C ILE A 295 -14.98 4.54 14.75
N LEU A 296 -14.56 5.65 14.14
CA LEU A 296 -14.81 6.98 14.67
C LEU A 296 -14.87 8.01 13.55
N TYR A 297 -15.59 9.10 13.80
CA TYR A 297 -15.46 10.30 13.01
C TYR A 297 -14.31 11.17 13.53
N MET A 298 -13.39 11.55 12.64
CA MET A 298 -12.19 12.33 12.93
C MET A 298 -12.50 13.84 12.93
N ASP A 299 -13.13 14.33 13.99
CA ASP A 299 -13.41 15.76 14.22
C ASP A 299 -12.39 16.46 15.11
N THR A 300 -11.46 15.71 15.69
CA THR A 300 -10.45 16.22 16.62
C THR A 300 -9.16 15.45 16.38
N ALA A 301 -8.06 16.20 16.19
CA ALA A 301 -6.75 15.59 16.04
C ALA A 301 -6.26 14.99 17.36
N PHE A 302 -5.56 13.86 17.29
CA PHE A 302 -4.84 13.31 18.43
C PHE A 302 -3.70 14.25 18.82
N ASP A 303 -3.65 14.67 20.09
CA ASP A 303 -2.57 15.51 20.63
C ASP A 303 -1.28 14.72 20.84
N ASN A 304 -0.15 15.42 21.04
CA ASN A 304 1.16 14.78 21.22
C ASN A 304 1.17 13.78 22.37
N TRP A 305 0.48 14.09 23.47
CA TRP A 305 0.36 13.17 24.60
C TRP A 305 -0.33 11.86 24.19
N SER A 306 -1.44 11.95 23.47
CA SER A 306 -2.20 10.79 22.99
C SER A 306 -1.39 9.99 22.00
N LEU A 307 -0.66 10.65 21.10
CA LEU A 307 0.22 10.00 20.14
C LEU A 307 1.32 9.21 20.85
N ASP A 308 2.00 9.80 21.81
CA ASP A 308 3.05 9.12 22.58
C ASP A 308 2.50 7.99 23.45
N PHE A 309 1.32 8.18 24.04
CA PHE A 309 0.62 7.14 24.80
C PHE A 309 0.23 5.92 23.94
N LEU A 310 0.01 6.13 22.64
CA LEU A 310 -0.39 5.13 21.66
C LEU A 310 0.78 4.50 20.89
N ALA A 311 2.02 4.70 21.31
CA ALA A 311 3.24 4.19 20.65
C ALA A 311 3.45 2.67 20.84
N TYR A 312 2.40 1.88 20.66
CA TYR A 312 2.38 0.43 20.80
C TYR A 312 1.90 -0.27 19.53
N PRO A 313 2.47 -1.43 19.16
CA PRO A 313 2.00 -2.24 18.04
C PRO A 313 0.52 -2.60 18.17
N ILE A 314 -0.23 -2.51 17.06
CA ILE A 314 -1.69 -2.77 17.04
C ILE A 314 -2.05 -4.21 17.43
N ASN A 315 -1.16 -5.17 17.18
CA ASN A 315 -1.35 -6.59 17.49
C ASN A 315 -0.95 -6.97 18.94
N ARG A 316 -0.58 -6.01 19.80
CA ARG A 316 -0.17 -6.30 21.18
C ARG A 316 -1.40 -6.52 22.07
N LEU A 317 -1.39 -7.60 22.86
CA LEU A 317 -2.52 -7.96 23.72
C LEU A 317 -2.88 -6.84 24.71
N GLY A 318 -4.12 -6.38 24.63
CA GLY A 318 -4.71 -5.38 25.53
C GLY A 318 -4.50 -3.92 25.11
N VAL A 319 -3.72 -3.66 24.07
CA VAL A 319 -3.43 -2.30 23.58
C VAL A 319 -4.69 -1.56 23.09
N GLU A 320 -5.69 -2.28 22.59
CA GLU A 320 -7.04 -1.78 22.29
C GLU A 320 -7.63 -0.96 23.45
N ASN A 321 -7.37 -1.36 24.71
CA ASN A 321 -7.87 -0.63 25.88
C ASN A 321 -7.22 0.77 26.02
N LEU A 322 -5.95 0.90 25.63
CA LEU A 322 -5.28 2.21 25.61
C LEU A 322 -5.91 3.12 24.55
N PHE A 323 -6.22 2.56 23.37
CA PHE A 323 -6.88 3.29 22.31
C PHE A 323 -8.27 3.77 22.73
N MET A 324 -9.09 2.88 23.27
CA MET A 324 -10.41 3.23 23.82
C MET A 324 -10.33 4.28 24.94
N TYR A 325 -9.30 4.22 25.78
CA TYR A 325 -9.06 5.24 26.80
C TYR A 325 -8.81 6.62 26.18
N VAL A 326 -7.95 6.71 25.16
CA VAL A 326 -7.70 7.96 24.43
C VAL A 326 -8.99 8.48 23.78
N LEU A 327 -9.76 7.61 23.11
CA LEU A 327 -11.04 7.99 22.51
C LEU A 327 -11.97 8.63 23.54
N SER A 328 -12.13 7.99 24.70
CA SER A 328 -13.04 8.47 25.74
C SER A 328 -12.51 9.71 26.46
N GLN A 329 -11.26 9.69 26.90
CA GLN A 329 -10.73 10.68 27.85
C GLN A 329 -10.03 11.87 27.18
N LYS A 330 -9.57 11.71 25.95
CA LYS A 330 -8.86 12.76 25.21
C LYS A 330 -9.68 13.30 24.05
N LEU A 331 -10.45 12.45 23.37
CA LEU A 331 -11.30 12.87 22.26
C LEU A 331 -12.79 13.04 22.62
N ASN A 332 -13.13 12.84 23.90
CA ASN A 332 -14.49 12.96 24.43
C ASN A 332 -15.52 12.18 23.59
N LYS A 333 -15.20 10.90 23.31
CA LYS A 333 -16.07 9.98 22.57
C LYS A 333 -16.79 9.02 23.51
N ILE A 334 -18.02 8.65 23.16
CA ILE A 334 -18.76 7.57 23.80
C ILE A 334 -18.37 6.25 23.13
N VAL A 335 -17.64 5.38 23.83
CA VAL A 335 -17.10 4.14 23.24
C VAL A 335 -18.06 2.96 23.42
N LEU A 336 -18.71 2.54 22.34
CA LEU A 336 -19.67 1.43 22.31
C LEU A 336 -19.11 0.21 21.56
N ASN A 337 -19.70 -0.96 21.81
CA ASN A 337 -19.35 -2.20 21.14
C ASN A 337 -20.62 -2.90 20.61
N PRO A 338 -21.21 -2.38 19.52
CA PRO A 338 -22.41 -2.94 18.93
C PRO A 338 -22.12 -4.16 18.04
N CYS A 339 -21.18 -5.03 18.42
CA CYS A 339 -20.73 -6.13 17.56
C CYS A 339 -21.86 -7.07 17.13
N ARG A 340 -22.97 -7.15 17.88
CA ARG A 340 -24.13 -7.98 17.51
C ARG A 340 -24.91 -7.43 16.32
N ILE A 341 -24.73 -6.14 16.03
CA ILE A 341 -25.32 -5.41 14.91
C ILE A 341 -24.25 -5.24 13.82
N LEU A 342 -23.07 -4.71 14.19
CA LEU A 342 -21.96 -4.45 13.27
C LEU A 342 -20.99 -5.64 13.28
N LYS A 343 -21.07 -6.50 12.27
CA LYS A 343 -20.28 -7.73 12.22
C LYS A 343 -18.93 -7.49 11.56
N ASN A 344 -17.83 -7.57 12.32
CA ASN A 344 -16.48 -7.68 11.76
C ASN A 344 -15.98 -9.13 11.86
N HIS A 345 -15.42 -9.66 10.79
CA HIS A 345 -14.98 -11.05 10.72
C HIS A 345 -13.46 -11.13 10.77
N HIS A 346 -12.95 -11.88 11.73
CA HIS A 346 -11.53 -12.13 11.87
C HIS A 346 -11.13 -13.35 11.06
N ASN A 347 -10.51 -13.12 9.91
CA ASN A 347 -10.08 -14.13 8.97
C ASN A 347 -8.73 -14.71 9.39
N HIS A 348 -8.75 -15.62 10.37
CA HIS A 348 -7.53 -16.29 10.85
C HIS A 348 -7.78 -17.78 11.04
N CYS A 349 -7.27 -18.61 10.14
CA CYS A 349 -7.65 -20.02 10.02
C CYS A 349 -6.45 -20.95 9.95
N SER A 350 -5.34 -20.45 9.40
CA SER A 350 -4.03 -21.08 9.32
C SER A 350 -3.43 -21.44 10.68
N GLY A 351 -3.92 -20.82 11.77
CA GLY A 351 -3.36 -20.98 13.12
C GLY A 351 -1.98 -20.34 13.27
N LEU A 352 -1.48 -19.63 12.25
CA LEU A 352 -0.16 -18.99 12.25
C LEU A 352 -0.17 -17.77 13.18
N ARG A 353 0.29 -17.96 14.41
CA ARG A 353 0.44 -16.88 15.39
C ARG A 353 1.88 -16.41 15.47
N SER A 354 2.08 -15.10 15.54
CA SER A 354 3.40 -14.51 15.81
C SER A 354 3.78 -14.78 17.25
N ASN A 355 5.04 -15.14 17.52
CA ASN A 355 5.56 -15.36 18.88
C ASN A 355 5.62 -14.09 19.77
N PHE A 356 5.11 -12.95 19.29
CA PHE A 356 5.03 -11.68 20.04
C PHE A 356 3.98 -11.65 21.16
N THR A 357 3.43 -12.79 21.55
CA THR A 357 2.69 -12.92 22.80
C THR A 357 3.67 -12.82 23.97
N THR A 358 4.15 -11.62 24.26
CA THR A 358 4.63 -11.32 25.61
C THR A 358 3.44 -11.53 26.55
N SER A 359 3.65 -12.28 27.63
CA SER A 359 2.63 -12.66 28.61
C SER A 359 2.00 -11.48 29.35
N GLU A 360 2.55 -10.27 29.15
CA GLU A 360 2.10 -9.05 29.81
C GLU A 360 1.00 -8.35 28.99
N LYS A 361 -0.25 -8.48 29.46
CA LYS A 361 -1.39 -7.74 28.92
C LYS A 361 -1.24 -6.26 29.28
N ILE A 362 -1.06 -5.40 28.27
CA ILE A 362 -1.08 -3.95 28.48
C ILE A 362 -2.50 -3.53 28.87
N ARG A 363 -2.63 -2.79 29.96
CA ARG A 363 -3.89 -2.19 30.42
C ARG A 363 -3.60 -0.85 31.09
N VAL A 364 -4.52 0.11 30.95
CA VAL A 364 -4.52 1.28 31.82
C VAL A 364 -4.90 0.82 33.23
N ASN A 365 -3.99 0.97 34.19
CA ASN A 365 -4.24 0.59 35.58
C ASN A 365 -4.54 1.86 36.39
N ILE A 366 -5.82 2.21 36.57
CA ILE A 366 -6.23 3.46 37.22
C ILE A 366 -6.69 3.18 38.66
N GLY A 367 -5.79 2.67 39.50
CA GLY A 367 -6.00 2.52 40.95
C GLY A 367 -7.13 1.55 41.36
N GLN A 368 -7.05 1.01 42.58
CA GLN A 368 -7.92 -0.07 43.05
C GLN A 368 -9.40 0.33 43.28
N ASN A 369 -9.75 1.62 43.23
CA ASN A 369 -11.07 2.11 43.65
C ASN A 369 -11.93 2.77 42.55
N LYS A 370 -11.51 2.76 41.28
CA LYS A 370 -12.37 3.21 40.17
C LYS A 370 -12.89 2.00 39.40
N LYS A 371 -14.17 1.67 39.59
CA LYS A 371 -14.96 0.70 38.80
C LYS A 371 -15.17 1.13 37.34
N PHE A 372 -14.20 1.75 36.70
CA PHE A 372 -14.20 1.91 35.25
C PHE A 372 -13.56 0.65 34.66
N SER A 373 -14.38 -0.38 34.46
CA SER A 373 -13.95 -1.46 33.59
C SER A 373 -13.93 -0.87 32.19
N TRP A 374 -12.76 -0.50 31.65
CA TRP A 374 -12.54 -0.06 30.24
C TRP A 374 -12.86 -1.15 29.22
N ARG A 375 -13.77 -2.04 29.59
CA ARG A 375 -14.53 -2.91 28.74
C ARG A 375 -15.53 -2.00 28.04
N SER A 376 -15.59 -2.04 26.72
CA SER A 376 -16.82 -1.66 26.02
C SER A 376 -17.60 -2.97 25.92
N PRO A 377 -18.36 -3.34 26.96
CA PRO A 377 -19.13 -4.57 26.92
C PRO A 377 -20.09 -4.51 25.73
N PHE A 378 -20.56 -5.68 25.29
CA PHE A 378 -21.47 -5.73 24.17
C PHE A 378 -22.67 -4.81 24.39
N THR A 379 -22.89 -3.92 23.43
CA THR A 379 -24.06 -3.05 23.40
C THR A 379 -25.01 -3.57 22.32
N TYR A 380 -26.30 -3.48 22.58
CA TYR A 380 -27.34 -3.75 21.57
C TYR A 380 -27.81 -2.46 20.91
N ARG A 381 -27.07 -1.37 21.10
CA ARG A 381 -27.41 -0.03 20.63
C ARG A 381 -26.22 0.55 19.87
N LEU A 382 -26.55 1.31 18.83
CA LEU A 382 -25.61 2.10 18.05
C LEU A 382 -25.33 3.48 18.69
N HIS A 383 -26.12 3.91 19.69
CA HIS A 383 -25.97 5.13 20.48
C HIS A 383 -26.38 4.92 21.94
#